data_AF-A0A0G0XVL1-F1
#
_entry.id   AF-A0A0G0XVL1-F1
#
_cell.length_a   1.000
_cell.length_b   1.000
_cell.length_c   1.000
_cell.angle_alpha   90.00
_cell.angle_beta   90.00
_cell.angle_gamma   90.00
#
_symmetry.space_group_name_H-M   'P 1'
#
loop_
_entity.id
_entity.type
_entity.pdbx_description
1 polymer ?
#
loop_
_entity_poly.entity_id
_entity_poly.type
_entity_poly.pdbx_seq_one_letter_code
_entity_poly.pdbx_strand_id
1 'polypeptide(L)'
;MTTQLRTLLFFGILLVVVVVALYLHLAPSGQESLGEVACTEEAMICPDGTGVGRTGALCEFTPCPNQESFTGELIAQGDQYVLSVASPLTGMGEVTYALPLIVSDVTEAEALLGNIVTVTGSFTTGNSLRVTTLSSAENQPNEAGVAQGTLAVGESALIGAVRITFVGVEGDSRCPIDVECIQAGALTVSVTLESDTDTLNTLMMSDQQPLPFDAYEVSIVSVTPEAVSTKVLGAANYRVTFQVSPLPSVDSAFEQYIRVNIASLSPAKTVLGGTFYITSIRQTSDTSAVIQYEDGHIALTADVVFTKTSDGEIKVEEFIIRRGSGF
;
A
#
# COMPACT_ATOMS: atom_id res chain seq x y z
N MET A 1 25.14 42.62 -80.49
CA MET A 1 23.86 42.00 -80.09
C MET A 1 22.78 43.06 -80.21
N THR A 2 21.87 42.87 -81.16
CA THR A 2 20.92 43.89 -81.64
C THR A 2 20.00 44.38 -80.52
N THR A 3 19.67 45.67 -80.53
CA THR A 3 18.83 46.36 -79.51
C THR A 3 17.51 45.62 -79.25
N GLN A 4 16.96 45.00 -80.29
CA GLN A 4 15.80 44.09 -80.27
C GLN A 4 15.92 42.95 -79.26
N LEU A 5 17.07 42.27 -79.17
CA LEU A 5 17.25 41.10 -78.31
C LEU A 5 17.33 41.48 -76.83
N ARG A 6 17.87 42.67 -76.52
CA ARG A 6 17.91 43.21 -75.15
C ARG A 6 16.52 43.61 -74.66
N THR A 7 15.70 44.17 -75.53
CA THR A 7 14.31 44.53 -75.20
C THR A 7 13.48 43.27 -74.91
N LEU A 8 13.62 42.21 -75.72
CA LEU A 8 12.93 40.94 -75.49
C LEU A 8 13.35 40.25 -74.18
N LEU A 9 14.65 40.26 -73.86
CA LEU A 9 15.15 39.72 -72.59
C LEU A 9 14.64 40.51 -71.38
N PHE A 10 14.55 41.85 -71.49
CA PHE A 10 14.05 42.69 -70.40
C PHE A 10 12.57 42.41 -70.10
N PHE A 11 11.71 42.35 -71.12
CA PHE A 11 10.30 42.01 -70.94
C PHE A 11 10.09 40.57 -70.48
N GLY A 12 10.92 39.63 -70.93
CA GLY A 12 10.90 38.24 -70.45
C GLY A 12 11.22 38.13 -68.96
N ILE A 13 12.28 38.81 -68.49
CA ILE A 13 12.64 38.85 -67.07
C ILE A 13 11.54 39.54 -66.26
N LEU A 14 10.98 40.65 -66.76
CA LEU A 14 9.90 41.36 -66.10
C LEU A 14 8.66 40.48 -65.92
N LEU A 15 8.28 39.72 -66.96
CA LEU A 15 7.17 38.77 -66.90
C LEU A 15 7.42 37.68 -65.84
N VAL A 16 8.63 37.11 -65.80
CA VAL A 16 9.00 36.09 -64.81
C VAL A 16 8.93 36.66 -63.39
N VAL A 17 9.44 37.87 -63.16
CA VAL A 17 9.38 38.51 -61.84
C VAL A 17 7.93 38.76 -61.41
N VAL A 18 7.07 39.22 -62.33
CA VAL A 18 5.64 39.43 -62.04
C VAL A 18 4.94 38.11 -61.73
N VAL A 19 5.21 37.04 -62.48
CA VAL A 19 4.62 35.72 -62.23
C VAL A 19 5.09 35.16 -60.89
N VAL A 20 6.38 35.30 -60.54
CA VAL A 20 6.92 34.86 -59.25
C VAL A 20 6.34 35.68 -58.10
N ALA A 21 6.25 37.00 -58.23
CA ALA A 21 5.63 37.86 -57.22
C ALA A 21 4.15 37.54 -57.02
N LEU A 22 3.42 37.30 -58.12
CA LEU A 22 2.01 36.91 -58.08
C LEU A 22 1.83 35.52 -57.48
N TYR A 23 2.71 34.57 -57.79
CA TYR A 23 2.73 33.24 -57.17
C TYR A 23 3.00 33.34 -55.66
N LEU A 24 3.95 34.17 -55.22
CA LEU A 24 4.24 34.38 -53.81
C LEU A 24 3.12 35.13 -53.07
N HIS A 25 2.33 35.98 -53.76
CA HIS A 25 1.14 36.62 -53.18
C HIS A 25 -0.10 35.71 -53.15
N LEU A 26 -0.24 34.82 -54.12
CA LEU A 26 -1.35 33.87 -54.20
C LEU A 26 -1.07 32.55 -53.48
N ALA A 27 0.19 32.27 -53.14
CA ALA A 27 0.56 31.12 -52.34
C ALA A 27 -0.09 31.25 -50.95
N PRO A 28 -1.03 30.37 -50.59
CA PRO A 28 -1.65 30.41 -49.28
C PRO A 28 -0.56 30.18 -48.23
N SER A 29 -0.39 31.15 -47.34
CA SER A 29 0.39 30.96 -46.12
C SER A 29 -0.41 30.02 -45.22
N GLY A 30 -0.15 28.72 -45.36
CA GLY A 30 -0.66 27.70 -44.45
C GLY A 30 -0.02 27.86 -43.07
N GLN A 31 -0.43 28.87 -42.31
CA GLN A 31 -0.35 28.78 -40.86
C GLN A 31 -1.53 27.93 -40.44
N GLU A 32 -1.27 26.64 -40.18
CA GLU A 32 -2.17 25.82 -39.39
C GLU A 32 -2.30 26.45 -38.01
N SER A 33 -3.29 27.32 -37.87
CA SER A 33 -3.88 27.61 -36.57
C SER A 33 -4.51 26.30 -36.13
N LEU A 34 -3.78 25.52 -35.33
CA LEU A 34 -4.35 24.40 -34.58
C LEU A 34 -5.56 24.95 -33.85
N GLY A 35 -6.75 24.61 -34.35
CA GLY A 35 -8.01 25.07 -33.81
C GLY A 35 -8.06 24.74 -32.32
N GLU A 36 -8.83 25.53 -31.57
CA GLU A 36 -9.13 25.28 -30.17
C GLU A 36 -9.62 23.83 -30.01
N VAL A 37 -8.70 22.93 -29.61
CA VAL A 37 -8.98 21.52 -29.43
C VAL A 37 -9.79 21.41 -28.14
N ALA A 38 -11.08 21.13 -28.28
CA ALA A 38 -11.94 20.84 -27.15
C ALA A 38 -11.64 19.43 -26.63
N CYS A 39 -11.08 19.33 -25.43
CA CYS A 39 -10.82 18.07 -24.74
C CYS A 39 -12.02 17.63 -23.91
N THR A 40 -12.12 16.33 -23.63
CA THR A 40 -13.12 15.78 -22.71
C THR A 40 -12.89 16.28 -21.29
N GLU A 41 -13.98 16.54 -20.55
CA GLU A 41 -13.96 17.05 -19.16
C GLU A 41 -13.64 15.94 -18.13
N GLU A 42 -12.71 15.06 -18.46
CA GLU A 42 -12.24 14.03 -17.55
C GLU A 42 -11.23 14.62 -16.57
N ALA A 43 -11.35 14.24 -15.30
CA ALA A 43 -10.40 14.58 -14.25
C ALA A 43 -9.64 13.33 -13.80
N MET A 44 -8.33 13.44 -13.71
CA MET A 44 -7.48 12.47 -13.03
C MET A 44 -7.15 13.00 -11.64
N ILE A 45 -7.26 12.14 -10.62
CA ILE A 45 -6.87 12.51 -9.26
C ILE A 45 -5.36 12.31 -9.10
N CYS A 46 -4.71 13.28 -8.48
CA CYS A 46 -3.30 13.28 -8.14
C CYS A 46 -3.08 12.68 -6.74
N PRO A 47 -1.84 12.26 -6.38
CA PRO A 47 -1.59 11.70 -5.04
C PRO A 47 -1.87 12.69 -3.89
N ASP A 48 -1.91 13.99 -4.18
CA ASP A 48 -2.26 15.04 -3.22
C ASP A 48 -3.79 15.25 -3.07
N GLY A 49 -4.60 14.51 -3.82
CA GLY A 49 -6.06 14.61 -3.87
C GLY A 49 -6.60 15.68 -4.81
N THR A 50 -5.75 16.47 -5.45
CA THR A 50 -6.19 17.44 -6.46
C THR A 50 -6.61 16.74 -7.75
N GLY A 51 -7.50 17.38 -8.52
CA GLY A 51 -7.91 16.90 -9.83
C GLY A 51 -7.23 17.68 -10.95
N VAL A 52 -6.67 16.98 -11.93
CA VAL A 52 -6.11 17.58 -13.16
C VAL A 52 -6.90 17.12 -14.38
N GLY A 53 -7.16 18.05 -15.30
CA GLY A 53 -7.88 17.79 -16.55
C GLY A 53 -6.96 17.61 -17.75
N ARG A 54 -7.56 17.24 -18.88
CA ARG A 54 -6.90 17.14 -20.18
C ARG A 54 -6.70 18.51 -20.82
N THR A 55 -5.51 18.78 -21.35
CA THR A 55 -5.19 20.03 -22.06
C THR A 55 -4.29 19.80 -23.27
N GLY A 56 -4.12 20.83 -24.09
CA GLY A 56 -3.22 20.83 -25.25
C GLY A 56 -3.79 20.14 -26.50
N ALA A 57 -3.01 20.16 -27.59
CA ALA A 57 -3.45 19.65 -28.89
C ALA A 57 -3.68 18.13 -28.92
N LEU A 58 -3.12 17.40 -27.94
CA LEU A 58 -3.26 15.95 -27.78
C LEU A 58 -4.22 15.55 -26.65
N CYS A 59 -4.85 16.50 -25.96
CA CYS A 59 -5.74 16.25 -24.83
C CYS A 59 -5.13 15.31 -23.76
N GLU A 60 -3.88 15.57 -23.40
CA GLU A 60 -3.18 14.81 -22.37
C GLU A 60 -3.45 15.42 -21.00
N PHE A 61 -3.39 14.58 -19.95
CA PHE A 61 -3.52 15.10 -18.59
C PHE A 61 -2.36 16.03 -18.25
N THR A 62 -2.73 17.17 -17.69
CA THR A 62 -1.77 18.12 -17.13
C THR A 62 -1.01 17.44 -15.98
N PRO A 63 0.32 17.63 -15.86
CA PRO A 63 1.09 17.06 -14.76
C PRO A 63 0.52 17.42 -13.39
N CYS A 64 0.47 16.43 -12.50
CA CYS A 64 0.14 16.65 -11.09
C CYS A 64 1.10 17.64 -10.42
N PRO A 65 0.66 18.35 -9.36
CA PRO A 65 1.54 19.17 -8.55
C PRO A 65 2.69 18.34 -7.96
N ASN A 66 3.92 18.87 -8.03
CA ASN A 66 5.06 18.20 -7.41
C ASN A 66 4.98 18.36 -5.88
N GLN A 67 5.28 17.26 -5.17
CA GLN A 67 5.46 17.25 -3.72
C GLN A 67 6.94 17.10 -3.37
N GLU A 68 7.30 17.35 -2.10
CA GLU A 68 8.68 17.21 -1.62
C GLU A 68 9.21 15.77 -1.79
N SER A 69 8.39 14.79 -1.45
CA SER A 69 8.68 13.36 -1.63
C SER A 69 7.40 12.54 -1.54
N PHE A 70 7.43 11.33 -2.09
CA PHE A 70 6.40 10.31 -1.89
C PHE A 70 7.01 9.10 -1.20
N THR A 71 6.29 8.51 -0.25
CA THR A 71 6.72 7.31 0.47
C THR A 71 5.65 6.24 0.30
N GLY A 72 6.05 5.05 -0.12
CA GLY A 72 5.14 3.95 -0.42
C GLY A 72 5.87 2.67 -0.78
N GLU A 73 5.12 1.61 -1.04
CA GLU A 73 5.68 0.33 -1.47
C GLU A 73 6.02 0.37 -2.96
N LEU A 74 7.25 -0.02 -3.31
CA LEU A 74 7.67 -0.15 -4.70
C LEU A 74 7.23 -1.50 -5.26
N ILE A 75 6.32 -1.49 -6.22
CA ILE A 75 5.79 -2.70 -6.87
C ILE A 75 6.08 -2.69 -8.37
N ALA A 76 6.25 -3.89 -8.93
CA ALA A 76 6.32 -4.09 -10.38
C ALA A 76 4.94 -4.51 -10.91
N GLN A 77 4.44 -3.79 -11.91
CA GLN A 77 3.21 -4.13 -12.63
C GLN A 77 3.53 -4.32 -14.12
N GLY A 78 3.81 -5.57 -14.50
CA GLY A 78 4.33 -5.88 -15.84
C GLY A 78 5.69 -5.22 -16.06
N ASP A 79 5.79 -4.38 -17.09
CA ASP A 79 7.03 -3.65 -17.44
C ASP A 79 7.14 -2.26 -16.76
N GLN A 80 6.23 -1.94 -15.84
CA GLN A 80 6.20 -0.64 -15.15
C GLN A 80 6.46 -0.78 -13.66
N TYR A 81 7.16 0.22 -13.10
CA TYR A 81 7.27 0.39 -11.66
C TYR A 81 6.17 1.32 -11.17
N VAL A 82 5.55 0.96 -10.07
CA VAL A 82 4.50 1.73 -9.43
C VAL A 82 4.86 1.91 -7.97
N LEU A 83 4.63 3.12 -7.45
CA LEU A 83 4.66 3.35 -6.01
C LEU A 83 3.23 3.28 -5.49
N SER A 84 2.96 2.28 -4.65
CA SER A 84 1.69 2.20 -3.92
C SER A 84 1.75 3.15 -2.72
N VAL A 85 1.02 4.27 -2.81
CA VAL A 85 0.93 5.27 -1.72
C VAL A 85 -0.49 5.33 -1.15
N ALA A 86 -0.68 6.06 -0.05
CA ALA A 86 -2.02 6.25 0.51
C ALA A 86 -2.93 6.99 -0.49
N SER A 87 -4.12 6.46 -0.75
CA SER A 87 -5.14 7.18 -1.48
C SER A 87 -5.53 8.46 -0.72
N PRO A 88 -5.57 9.63 -1.39
CA PRO A 88 -6.02 10.88 -0.78
C PRO A 88 -7.56 10.97 -0.67
N LEU A 89 -8.30 10.05 -1.29
CA LEU A 89 -9.76 10.10 -1.38
C LEU A 89 -10.40 9.30 -0.25
N THR A 90 -10.81 10.00 0.81
CA THR A 90 -11.56 9.40 1.92
C THR A 90 -12.94 8.96 1.43
N GLY A 91 -13.26 7.66 1.54
CA GLY A 91 -14.62 7.14 1.33
C GLY A 91 -15.01 6.72 -0.09
N MET A 92 -14.07 6.64 -1.05
CA MET A 92 -14.34 6.07 -2.39
C MET A 92 -13.86 4.62 -2.58
N GLY A 93 -13.53 3.92 -1.48
CA GLY A 93 -13.21 2.48 -1.48
C GLY A 93 -11.79 2.12 -1.91
N GLU A 94 -11.09 3.01 -2.61
CA GLU A 94 -9.68 2.80 -2.96
C GLU A 94 -8.78 3.36 -1.86
N VAL A 95 -8.09 2.49 -1.12
CA VAL A 95 -7.23 2.89 0.01
C VAL A 95 -5.81 3.24 -0.41
N THR A 96 -5.38 2.77 -1.59
CA THR A 96 -4.05 2.98 -2.17
C THR A 96 -4.17 3.79 -3.46
N TYR A 97 -3.14 4.54 -3.79
CA TYR A 97 -2.98 5.25 -5.05
C TYR A 97 -1.77 4.66 -5.76
N ALA A 98 -1.99 4.11 -6.95
CA ALA A 98 -0.94 3.55 -7.80
C ALA A 98 -0.26 4.67 -8.58
N LEU A 99 0.89 5.16 -8.09
CA LEU A 99 1.68 6.20 -8.74
C LEU A 99 2.67 5.61 -9.75
N PRO A 100 2.49 5.80 -11.07
CA PRO A 100 3.41 5.23 -12.06
C PRO A 100 4.77 5.94 -12.02
N LEU A 101 5.85 5.18 -12.00
CA LEU A 101 7.21 5.69 -11.93
C LEU A 101 7.95 5.51 -13.26
N ILE A 102 8.70 6.54 -13.66
CA ILE A 102 9.73 6.45 -14.69
C ILE A 102 11.07 6.42 -13.98
N VAL A 103 11.62 5.22 -13.80
CA VAL A 103 12.92 4.99 -13.14
C VAL A 103 14.04 4.95 -14.18
N SER A 104 15.15 5.64 -13.89
CA SER A 104 16.33 5.63 -14.77
C SER A 104 17.32 4.51 -14.42
N ASP A 105 17.44 4.16 -13.14
CA ASP A 105 18.24 3.05 -12.65
C ASP A 105 17.34 1.84 -12.32
N VAL A 106 17.24 0.93 -13.29
CA VAL A 106 16.40 -0.27 -13.18
C VAL A 106 16.94 -1.22 -12.12
N THR A 107 18.27 -1.32 -11.98
CA THR A 107 18.91 -2.23 -11.02
C THR A 107 18.63 -1.80 -9.58
N GLU A 108 18.67 -0.49 -9.30
CA GLU A 108 18.30 0.06 -7.99
C GLU A 108 16.82 -0.19 -7.66
N ALA A 109 15.92 -0.01 -8.64
CA ALA A 109 14.50 -0.31 -8.43
C ALA A 109 14.23 -1.79 -8.19
N GLU A 110 14.84 -2.68 -8.97
CA GLU A 110 14.70 -4.14 -8.78
C GLU A 110 15.18 -4.58 -7.40
N ALA A 111 16.27 -4.01 -6.89
CA ALA A 111 16.78 -4.31 -5.55
C ALA A 111 15.85 -3.84 -4.42
N LEU A 112 14.96 -2.88 -4.70
CA LEU A 112 14.05 -2.29 -3.74
C LEU A 112 12.59 -2.73 -3.91
N LEU A 113 12.29 -3.65 -4.83
CA LEU A 113 10.94 -4.18 -5.02
C LEU A 113 10.39 -4.83 -3.75
N GLY A 114 9.14 -4.53 -3.42
CA GLY A 114 8.45 -4.96 -2.20
C GLY A 114 8.85 -4.20 -0.94
N ASN A 115 9.80 -3.27 -1.02
CA ASN A 115 10.20 -2.44 0.11
C ASN A 115 9.44 -1.11 0.12
N ILE A 116 9.33 -0.52 1.31
CA ILE A 116 8.93 0.89 1.45
C ILE A 116 10.10 1.77 1.05
N VAL A 117 9.88 2.58 0.03
CA VAL A 117 10.87 3.51 -0.52
C VAL A 117 10.37 4.93 -0.39
N THR A 118 11.32 5.88 -0.33
CA THR A 118 11.04 7.29 -0.52
C THR A 118 11.53 7.69 -1.90
N VAL A 119 10.65 8.29 -2.70
CA VAL A 119 10.97 8.80 -4.02
C VAL A 119 10.82 10.31 -4.06
N THR A 120 11.73 10.96 -4.77
CA THR A 120 11.56 12.36 -5.20
C THR A 120 11.59 12.41 -6.71
N GLY A 121 10.94 13.41 -7.30
CA GLY A 121 10.84 13.49 -8.74
C GLY A 121 9.98 14.63 -9.23
N SER A 122 9.67 14.58 -10.52
CA SER A 122 8.76 15.52 -11.14
C SER A 122 7.76 14.81 -12.03
N PHE A 123 6.51 15.24 -11.99
CA PHE A 123 5.49 14.68 -12.87
C PHE A 123 5.76 15.06 -14.32
N THR A 124 5.61 14.08 -15.20
CA THR A 124 5.57 14.29 -16.64
C THR A 124 4.14 14.41 -17.11
N THR A 125 3.96 14.86 -18.36
CA THR A 125 2.68 14.75 -19.05
C THR A 125 2.23 13.28 -19.02
N GLY A 126 0.95 13.04 -18.73
CA GLY A 126 0.42 11.69 -18.48
C GLY A 126 0.59 11.17 -17.05
N ASN A 127 1.02 12.01 -16.11
CA ASN A 127 1.03 11.77 -14.66
C ASN A 127 1.87 10.58 -14.18
N SER A 128 2.94 10.27 -14.90
CA SER A 128 4.03 9.46 -14.36
C SER A 128 5.05 10.34 -13.64
N LEU A 129 5.55 9.89 -12.50
CA LEU A 129 6.61 10.57 -11.77
C LEU A 129 7.97 10.14 -12.36
N ARG A 130 8.71 11.09 -12.94
CA ARG A 130 10.12 10.87 -13.28
C ARG A 130 10.95 10.91 -12.01
N VAL A 131 11.43 9.75 -11.61
CA VAL A 131 12.18 9.56 -10.37
C VAL A 131 13.55 10.21 -10.49
N THR A 132 13.89 11.06 -9.52
CA THR A 132 15.19 11.71 -9.37
C THR A 132 16.01 11.05 -8.27
N THR A 133 15.38 10.72 -7.15
CA THR A 133 15.99 9.89 -6.10
C THR A 133 15.04 8.76 -5.76
N LEU A 134 15.61 7.58 -5.60
CA LEU A 134 14.96 6.39 -5.08
C LEU A 134 15.83 5.91 -3.93
N SER A 135 15.29 5.81 -2.73
CA SER A 135 16.03 5.25 -1.61
C SER A 135 15.11 4.39 -0.77
N SER A 136 15.67 3.34 -0.17
CA SER A 136 15.03 2.70 0.97
C SER A 136 14.68 3.78 1.99
N ALA A 137 13.52 3.67 2.64
CA ALA A 137 13.16 4.56 3.73
C ALA A 137 14.02 4.26 4.98
N GLU A 138 15.33 4.52 4.93
CA GLU A 138 16.24 4.33 6.05
C GLU A 138 16.13 5.51 7.05
N ASN A 139 15.20 5.38 7.99
CA ASN A 139 15.35 5.77 9.40
C ASN A 139 14.13 5.29 10.22
N GLN A 140 13.97 3.98 10.36
CA GLN A 140 13.64 3.32 11.62
C GLN A 140 14.05 1.84 11.51
N PRO A 141 14.73 1.27 12.51
CA PRO A 141 15.35 -0.06 12.42
C PRO A 141 14.25 -1.13 12.52
N ASN A 142 13.70 -1.53 11.39
CA ASN A 142 12.60 -2.48 11.34
C ASN A 142 12.94 -3.59 10.34
N GLU A 143 12.83 -4.84 10.80
CA GLU A 143 12.78 -6.03 9.96
C GLU A 143 11.85 -5.77 8.76
N ALA A 144 12.29 -6.15 7.56
CA ALA A 144 11.68 -5.79 6.30
C ALA A 144 10.13 -5.91 6.35
N GLY A 145 9.44 -4.78 6.24
CA GLY A 145 7.97 -4.71 6.18
C GLY A 145 7.25 -4.18 7.43
N VAL A 146 7.94 -3.93 8.55
CA VAL A 146 7.26 -3.37 9.75
C VAL A 146 7.15 -1.84 9.66
N ALA A 147 5.93 -1.30 9.67
CA ALA A 147 5.62 0.13 9.67
C ALA A 147 4.90 0.54 10.95
N GLN A 148 5.14 1.78 11.43
CA GLN A 148 4.44 2.34 12.58
C GLN A 148 3.86 3.72 12.27
N GLY A 149 2.74 4.05 12.92
CA GLY A 149 2.13 5.37 12.81
C GLY A 149 1.31 5.72 14.04
N THR A 150 1.42 6.97 14.49
CA THR A 150 0.70 7.49 15.65
C THR A 150 -0.52 8.27 15.21
N LEU A 151 -1.69 7.89 15.72
CA LEU A 151 -2.96 8.53 15.38
C LEU A 151 -3.62 9.16 16.61
N ALA A 152 -4.27 10.31 16.40
CA ALA A 152 -5.26 10.88 17.30
C ALA A 152 -6.65 10.25 17.09
N VAL A 153 -7.54 10.38 18.08
CA VAL A 153 -8.94 9.98 17.91
C VAL A 153 -9.59 10.77 16.78
N GLY A 154 -10.24 10.05 15.86
CA GLY A 154 -10.85 10.55 14.62
C GLY A 154 -9.88 10.68 13.45
N GLU A 155 -8.59 10.41 13.64
CA GLU A 155 -7.58 10.48 12.59
C GLU A 155 -7.47 9.15 11.82
N SER A 156 -7.12 9.25 10.54
CA SER A 156 -6.85 8.12 9.66
C SER A 156 -5.48 8.29 9.01
N ALA A 157 -4.69 7.22 8.94
CA ALA A 157 -3.47 7.18 8.13
C ALA A 157 -3.24 5.80 7.51
N LEU A 158 -2.48 5.77 6.42
CA LEU A 158 -1.93 4.53 5.90
C LEU A 158 -0.65 4.20 6.69
N ILE A 159 -0.60 3.01 7.30
CA ILE A 159 0.56 2.51 8.03
C ILE A 159 0.94 1.19 7.36
N GLY A 160 2.11 1.16 6.70
CA GLY A 160 2.43 0.07 5.79
C GLY A 160 1.45 0.08 4.61
N ALA A 161 0.73 -1.02 4.39
CA ALA A 161 -0.33 -1.11 3.38
C ALA A 161 -1.75 -1.13 3.97
N VAL A 162 -1.91 -0.91 5.28
CA VAL A 162 -3.21 -0.91 5.95
C VAL A 162 -3.59 0.52 6.29
N ARG A 163 -4.77 0.97 5.84
CA ARG A 163 -5.34 2.23 6.30
C ARG A 163 -6.03 2.00 7.64
N ILE A 164 -5.59 2.75 8.65
CA ILE A 164 -6.10 2.65 10.01
C ILE A 164 -6.80 3.95 10.34
N THR A 165 -8.07 3.87 10.71
CA THR A 165 -8.82 4.96 11.33
C THR A 165 -8.97 4.67 12.82
N PHE A 166 -8.43 5.55 13.66
CA PHE A 166 -8.60 5.46 15.10
C PHE A 166 -9.92 6.13 15.51
N VAL A 167 -11.01 5.36 15.55
CA VAL A 167 -12.36 5.88 15.75
C VAL A 167 -12.56 6.45 17.15
N GLY A 168 -12.11 5.74 18.18
CA GLY A 168 -12.36 6.15 19.56
C GLY A 168 -11.79 5.22 20.61
N VAL A 169 -11.90 5.66 21.88
CA VAL A 169 -11.51 4.88 23.06
C VAL A 169 -12.78 4.35 23.71
N GLU A 170 -12.89 3.02 23.82
CA GLU A 170 -14.03 2.35 24.45
C GLU A 170 -13.81 2.16 25.95
N GLY A 171 -12.55 2.02 26.37
CA GLY A 171 -12.19 1.89 27.77
C GLY A 171 -10.69 1.98 28.00
N ASP A 172 -10.29 2.51 29.14
CA ASP A 172 -8.89 2.56 29.57
C ASP A 172 -8.78 1.95 30.97
N SER A 173 -8.32 0.71 31.02
CA SER A 173 -8.05 -0.01 32.27
C SER A 173 -6.56 -0.23 32.48
N ARG A 174 -5.71 0.53 31.78
CA ARG A 174 -4.25 0.45 31.95
C ARG A 174 -3.90 0.77 33.39
N CYS A 175 -2.92 0.06 33.94
CA CYS A 175 -2.45 0.34 35.28
C CYS A 175 -1.90 1.77 35.34
N PRO A 176 -2.45 2.66 36.19
CA PRO A 176 -1.91 4.01 36.32
C PRO A 176 -0.47 3.99 36.82
N ILE A 177 0.38 4.87 36.29
CA ILE A 177 1.80 4.91 36.64
C ILE A 177 2.05 5.34 38.09
N ASP A 178 1.06 5.95 38.73
CA ASP A 178 1.06 6.40 40.12
C ASP A 178 0.40 5.40 41.09
N VAL A 179 0.10 4.18 40.63
CA VAL A 179 -0.55 3.11 41.40
C VAL A 179 0.16 1.78 41.17
N GLU A 180 0.25 0.97 42.22
CA GLU A 180 0.71 -0.42 42.11
C GLU A 180 -0.49 -1.36 41.90
N CYS A 181 -0.66 -1.86 40.68
CA CYS A 181 -1.77 -2.76 40.34
C CYS A 181 -1.38 -4.24 40.54
N ILE A 182 -2.32 -5.03 41.04
CA ILE A 182 -2.17 -6.50 41.12
C ILE A 182 -2.33 -7.16 39.74
N GLN A 183 -3.12 -6.56 38.85
CA GLN A 183 -3.33 -7.00 37.48
C GLN A 183 -3.25 -5.79 36.55
N ALA A 184 -2.46 -5.88 35.48
CA ALA A 184 -2.44 -4.89 34.42
C ALA A 184 -3.68 -5.07 33.53
N GLY A 185 -4.40 -3.99 33.27
CA GLY A 185 -5.41 -3.94 32.20
C GLY A 185 -4.87 -3.23 30.97
N ALA A 186 -5.76 -3.02 29.99
CA ALA A 186 -5.41 -2.49 28.68
C ALA A 186 -6.23 -1.27 28.29
N LEU A 187 -5.75 -0.55 27.28
CA LEU A 187 -6.58 0.37 26.53
C LEU A 187 -7.35 -0.42 25.48
N THR A 188 -8.66 -0.26 25.42
CA THR A 188 -9.52 -0.78 24.36
C THR A 188 -9.92 0.38 23.44
N VAL A 189 -9.60 0.24 22.16
CA VAL A 189 -9.90 1.23 21.12
C VAL A 189 -10.82 0.65 20.05
N SER A 190 -11.69 1.49 19.50
CA SER A 190 -12.42 1.19 18.26
C SER A 190 -11.60 1.67 17.07
N VAL A 191 -11.44 0.80 16.08
CA VAL A 191 -10.71 1.09 14.85
C VAL A 191 -11.46 0.60 13.62
N THR A 192 -11.21 1.25 12.50
CA THR A 192 -11.54 0.76 11.15
C THR A 192 -10.23 0.48 10.42
N LEU A 193 -10.05 -0.76 9.97
CA LEU A 193 -8.94 -1.20 9.14
C LEU A 193 -9.44 -1.37 7.70
N GLU A 194 -8.74 -0.79 6.74
CA GLU A 194 -9.09 -0.89 5.32
C GLU A 194 -7.86 -1.28 4.51
N SER A 195 -8.04 -2.24 3.63
CA SER A 195 -7.11 -2.61 2.55
C SER A 195 -7.78 -2.36 1.21
N ASP A 196 -7.12 -2.74 0.13
CA ASP A 196 -7.64 -2.72 -1.23
C ASP A 196 -8.78 -3.72 -1.44
N THR A 197 -8.86 -4.78 -0.62
CA THR A 197 -9.87 -5.82 -0.73
C THR A 197 -10.94 -5.77 0.35
N ASP A 198 -10.55 -5.44 1.58
CA ASP A 198 -11.38 -5.65 2.76
C ASP A 198 -11.51 -4.38 3.64
N THR A 199 -12.57 -4.37 4.44
CA THR A 199 -12.80 -3.36 5.47
C THR A 199 -13.27 -4.05 6.74
N LEU A 200 -12.61 -3.77 7.87
CA LEU A 200 -12.90 -4.36 9.17
C LEU A 200 -13.08 -3.28 10.24
N ASN A 201 -14.28 -3.21 10.80
CA ASN A 201 -14.57 -2.43 12.01
C ASN A 201 -14.45 -3.34 13.22
N THR A 202 -13.56 -3.02 14.16
CA THR A 202 -13.29 -3.90 15.30
C THR A 202 -12.80 -3.14 16.53
N LEU A 203 -12.70 -3.85 17.65
CA LEU A 203 -12.05 -3.38 18.86
C LEU A 203 -10.65 -3.98 18.97
N MET A 204 -9.68 -3.16 19.32
CA MET A 204 -8.32 -3.59 19.60
C MET A 204 -7.93 -3.25 21.04
N MET A 205 -7.24 -4.16 21.72
CA MET A 205 -6.68 -3.94 23.05
C MET A 205 -5.16 -3.71 22.96
N SER A 206 -4.61 -2.86 23.82
CA SER A 206 -3.17 -2.55 23.80
C SER A 206 -2.25 -3.71 24.19
N ASP A 207 -2.80 -4.77 24.77
CA ASP A 207 -2.09 -5.96 25.24
C ASP A 207 -2.47 -7.23 24.46
N GLN A 208 -3.33 -7.13 23.43
CA GLN A 208 -3.72 -8.27 22.62
C GLN A 208 -2.60 -8.68 21.65
N GLN A 209 -2.63 -9.94 21.20
CA GLN A 209 -1.79 -10.39 20.09
C GLN A 209 -2.11 -9.62 18.80
N PRO A 210 -1.12 -9.41 17.91
CA PRO A 210 -1.35 -8.76 16.62
C PRO A 210 -2.57 -9.33 15.89
N LEU A 211 -3.45 -8.43 15.44
CA LEU A 211 -4.69 -8.75 14.76
C LEU A 211 -4.39 -8.97 13.27
N PRO A 212 -4.59 -10.18 12.72
CA PRO A 212 -4.43 -10.40 11.29
C PRO A 212 -5.48 -9.63 10.48
N PHE A 213 -5.05 -9.03 9.38
CA PHE A 213 -5.87 -8.31 8.41
C PHE A 213 -5.21 -8.41 7.02
N ASP A 214 -5.85 -9.13 6.11
CA ASP A 214 -5.30 -9.55 4.81
C ASP A 214 -3.91 -10.19 4.89
N ALA A 215 -2.91 -9.60 4.22
CA ALA A 215 -1.52 -10.05 4.21
C ALA A 215 -0.70 -9.48 5.38
N TYR A 216 -1.35 -8.79 6.32
CA TYR A 216 -0.70 -8.08 7.42
C TYR A 216 -1.25 -8.47 8.78
N GLU A 217 -0.55 -8.07 9.82
CA GLU A 217 -1.05 -8.03 11.19
C GLU A 217 -0.89 -6.62 11.75
N VAL A 218 -1.87 -6.22 12.56
CA VAL A 218 -1.96 -4.88 13.15
C VAL A 218 -1.93 -4.98 14.66
N SER A 219 -1.09 -4.20 15.32
CA SER A 219 -0.97 -4.17 16.78
C SER A 219 -0.84 -2.75 17.31
N ILE A 220 -1.01 -2.58 18.62
CA ILE A 220 -0.78 -1.33 19.33
C ILE A 220 0.54 -1.47 20.07
N VAL A 221 1.52 -0.61 19.75
CA VAL A 221 2.86 -0.67 20.35
C VAL A 221 3.11 0.45 21.37
N SER A 222 2.31 1.51 21.33
CA SER A 222 2.40 2.59 22.31
C SER A 222 1.07 3.34 22.46
N VAL A 223 0.81 3.82 23.67
CA VAL A 223 -0.34 4.67 23.98
C VAL A 223 0.13 5.84 24.83
N THR A 224 -0.16 7.06 24.38
CA THR A 224 0.07 8.27 25.16
C THR A 224 -1.21 9.10 25.34
N PRO A 225 -1.35 9.81 26.46
CA PRO A 225 -0.47 9.78 27.63
C PRO A 225 -0.62 8.47 28.42
N GLU A 226 0.32 8.24 29.33
CA GLU A 226 0.21 7.17 30.32
C GLU A 226 -1.00 7.42 31.25
N ALA A 227 -1.59 6.33 31.75
CA ALA A 227 -2.71 6.43 32.67
C ALA A 227 -2.25 6.98 34.04
N VAL A 228 -3.06 7.86 34.64
CA VAL A 228 -2.79 8.47 35.95
C VAL A 228 -4.08 8.44 36.77
N SER A 229 -4.02 7.97 38.02
CA SER A 229 -5.19 7.66 38.85
C SER A 229 -6.08 8.87 39.14
N THR A 230 -5.47 10.05 39.21
CA THR A 230 -6.15 11.31 39.54
C THR A 230 -6.72 12.04 38.32
N LYS A 231 -6.50 11.52 37.10
CA LYS A 231 -6.85 12.21 35.86
C LYS A 231 -7.66 11.32 34.93
N VAL A 232 -8.93 11.70 34.76
CA VAL A 232 -9.76 11.16 33.67
C VAL A 232 -9.39 11.89 32.38
N LEU A 233 -8.89 11.16 31.40
CA LEU A 233 -8.54 11.69 30.08
C LEU A 233 -9.79 11.69 29.19
N GLY A 234 -10.08 12.84 28.56
CA GLY A 234 -11.05 12.86 27.46
C GLY A 234 -10.46 12.17 26.23
N ALA A 235 -11.30 11.45 25.46
CA ALA A 235 -10.91 10.65 24.30
C ALA A 235 -9.99 11.40 23.30
N ALA A 236 -10.22 12.70 23.06
CA ALA A 236 -9.41 13.52 22.15
C ALA A 236 -7.92 13.66 22.54
N ASN A 237 -7.55 13.33 23.78
CA ASN A 237 -6.18 13.45 24.27
C ASN A 237 -5.33 12.20 24.02
N TYR A 238 -5.94 11.11 23.56
CA TYR A 238 -5.21 9.88 23.27
C TYR A 238 -4.44 10.01 21.96
N ARG A 239 -3.26 9.40 21.95
CA ARG A 239 -2.43 9.14 20.79
C ARG A 239 -2.00 7.69 20.86
N VAL A 240 -2.32 6.91 19.84
CA VAL A 240 -2.03 5.48 19.78
C VAL A 240 -1.08 5.24 18.63
N THR A 241 0.05 4.59 18.90
CA THR A 241 0.97 4.12 17.86
C THR A 241 0.58 2.71 17.47
N PHE A 242 0.11 2.57 16.23
CA PHE A 242 -0.15 1.30 15.60
C PHE A 242 1.10 0.81 14.90
N GLN A 243 1.28 -0.51 14.88
CA GLN A 243 2.28 -1.19 14.07
C GLN A 243 1.58 -2.12 13.10
N VAL A 244 2.04 -2.10 11.86
CA VAL A 244 1.62 -3.01 10.79
C VAL A 244 2.85 -3.79 10.36
N SER A 245 2.76 -5.12 10.40
CA SER A 245 3.80 -6.04 9.92
C SER A 245 3.20 -7.01 8.90
N PRO A 246 3.99 -7.54 7.95
CA PRO A 246 3.53 -8.62 7.08
C PRO A 246 3.16 -9.83 7.94
N LEU A 247 2.14 -10.59 7.52
CA LEU A 247 1.87 -11.86 8.15
C LEU A 247 3.11 -12.77 8.03
N PRO A 248 3.48 -13.50 9.09
CA PRO A 248 4.56 -14.46 9.02
C PRO A 248 4.28 -15.46 7.90
N SER A 249 5.22 -15.60 6.96
CA SER A 249 5.16 -16.70 6.00
C SER A 249 5.19 -18.01 6.75
N VAL A 250 4.35 -18.96 6.37
CA VAL A 250 4.36 -20.28 6.99
C VAL A 250 5.69 -20.97 6.70
N ASP A 251 6.42 -21.35 7.74
CA ASP A 251 7.66 -22.10 7.63
C ASP A 251 7.37 -23.46 6.98
N SER A 252 8.04 -23.74 5.86
CA SER A 252 7.76 -24.92 5.06
C SER A 252 8.04 -26.23 5.79
N ALA A 253 9.02 -26.25 6.72
CA ALA A 253 9.30 -27.42 7.54
C ALA A 253 8.19 -27.63 8.58
N PHE A 254 7.70 -26.55 9.20
CA PHE A 254 6.54 -26.61 10.10
C PHE A 254 5.28 -27.09 9.36
N GLU A 255 5.00 -26.52 8.20
CA GLU A 255 3.86 -26.92 7.37
C GLU A 255 3.91 -28.41 7.02
N GLN A 256 5.06 -28.88 6.54
CA GLN A 256 5.22 -30.30 6.21
C GLN A 256 5.03 -31.18 7.45
N TYR A 257 5.64 -30.80 8.58
CA TYR A 257 5.56 -31.55 9.82
C TYR A 257 4.11 -31.68 10.31
N ILE A 258 3.39 -30.56 10.39
CA ILE A 258 2.03 -30.56 10.94
C ILE A 258 1.06 -31.33 10.05
N ARG A 259 1.20 -31.24 8.71
CA ARG A 259 0.37 -31.99 7.76
C ARG A 259 0.55 -33.50 7.88
N VAL A 260 1.79 -33.96 8.11
CA VAL A 260 2.09 -35.39 8.25
C VAL A 260 1.68 -35.93 9.62
N ASN A 261 1.78 -35.11 10.67
CA ASN A 261 1.62 -35.57 12.05
C ASN A 261 0.28 -35.16 12.71
N ILE A 262 -0.62 -34.45 12.02
CA ILE A 262 -1.86 -33.96 12.64
C ILE A 262 -2.70 -35.06 13.30
N ALA A 263 -2.73 -36.26 12.70
CA ALA A 263 -3.47 -37.39 13.23
C ALA A 263 -2.92 -37.92 14.57
N SER A 264 -1.62 -37.78 14.83
CA SER A 264 -1.00 -38.17 16.10
C SER A 264 -0.90 -37.01 17.10
N LEU A 265 -0.84 -35.77 16.61
CA LEU A 265 -0.73 -34.56 17.43
C LEU A 265 -2.07 -34.11 18.02
N SER A 266 -3.17 -34.31 17.30
CA SER A 266 -4.48 -33.85 17.76
C SER A 266 -4.90 -34.55 19.06
N PRO A 267 -5.26 -33.81 20.12
CA PRO A 267 -5.87 -34.39 21.31
C PRO A 267 -7.28 -34.95 21.07
N ALA A 268 -7.95 -34.52 19.99
CA ALA A 268 -9.25 -35.02 19.60
C ALA A 268 -9.12 -36.30 18.77
N LYS A 269 -10.17 -37.13 18.77
CA LYS A 269 -10.25 -38.32 17.94
C LYS A 269 -11.07 -38.04 16.68
N THR A 270 -10.71 -38.71 15.60
CA THR A 270 -11.52 -38.69 14.39
C THR A 270 -12.85 -39.41 14.59
N VAL A 271 -13.83 -39.02 13.81
CA VAL A 271 -15.19 -39.55 13.79
C VAL A 271 -15.32 -40.51 12.61
N LEU A 272 -15.98 -41.65 12.85
CA LEU A 272 -16.28 -42.68 11.82
C LEU A 272 -15.07 -43.23 11.07
N GLY A 273 -13.88 -43.20 11.68
CA GLY A 273 -12.66 -43.74 11.07
C GLY A 273 -12.06 -42.85 9.98
N GLY A 274 -12.43 -41.57 9.94
CA GLY A 274 -11.78 -40.56 9.12
C GLY A 274 -10.32 -40.32 9.52
N THR A 275 -9.60 -39.55 8.69
CA THR A 275 -8.23 -39.09 8.97
C THR A 275 -8.23 -37.58 8.97
N PHE A 276 -7.64 -36.96 10.00
CA PHE A 276 -7.49 -35.52 10.02
C PHE A 276 -6.54 -35.04 8.92
N TYR A 277 -6.90 -33.95 8.27
CA TYR A 277 -6.04 -33.20 7.37
C TYR A 277 -6.15 -31.70 7.66
N ILE A 278 -5.06 -30.98 7.38
CA ILE A 278 -4.98 -29.53 7.60
C ILE A 278 -5.66 -28.78 6.45
N THR A 279 -6.61 -27.91 6.77
CA THR A 279 -7.32 -27.04 5.82
C THR A 279 -6.71 -25.64 5.75
N SER A 280 -6.17 -25.13 6.86
CA SER A 280 -5.51 -23.82 6.90
C SER A 280 -4.38 -23.81 7.93
N ILE A 281 -3.30 -23.10 7.60
CA ILE A 281 -2.20 -22.80 8.53
C ILE A 281 -1.99 -21.31 8.51
N ARG A 282 -1.97 -20.69 9.69
CA ARG A 282 -1.59 -19.30 9.88
C ARG A 282 -0.52 -19.23 10.95
N GLN A 283 0.73 -19.04 10.54
CA GLN A 283 1.82 -18.84 11.48
C GLN A 283 1.69 -17.45 12.11
N THR A 284 1.84 -17.36 13.43
CA THR A 284 1.68 -16.13 14.22
C THR A 284 2.99 -15.60 14.77
N SER A 285 4.04 -16.41 14.72
CA SER A 285 5.43 -16.05 15.04
C SER A 285 6.36 -17.16 14.54
N ASP A 286 7.66 -17.04 14.74
CA ASP A 286 8.64 -18.11 14.42
C ASP A 286 8.39 -19.42 15.18
N THR A 287 7.59 -19.40 16.25
CA THR A 287 7.38 -20.54 17.17
C THR A 287 5.91 -20.82 17.46
N SER A 288 4.97 -20.16 16.78
CA SER A 288 3.54 -20.33 17.06
C SER A 288 2.69 -20.24 15.79
N ALA A 289 1.62 -21.03 15.73
CA ALA A 289 0.69 -21.03 14.62
C ALA A 289 -0.74 -21.36 15.06
N VAL A 290 -1.72 -20.85 14.32
CA VAL A 290 -3.11 -21.29 14.37
C VAL A 290 -3.37 -22.19 13.18
N ILE A 291 -3.89 -23.38 13.43
CA ILE A 291 -4.25 -24.34 12.38
C ILE A 291 -5.74 -24.61 12.39
N GLN A 292 -6.29 -24.86 11.21
CA GLN A 292 -7.61 -25.46 11.03
C GLN A 292 -7.43 -26.82 10.37
N TYR A 293 -8.19 -27.80 10.85
CA TYR A 293 -8.09 -29.18 10.38
C TYR A 293 -9.41 -29.91 10.57
N GLU A 294 -9.67 -30.90 9.73
CA GLU A 294 -10.94 -31.63 9.73
C GLU A 294 -10.75 -33.08 9.27
N ASP A 295 -11.75 -33.92 9.54
CA ASP A 295 -11.81 -35.31 9.08
C ASP A 295 -13.02 -35.59 8.17
N GLY A 296 -13.67 -34.52 7.69
CA GLY A 296 -14.92 -34.55 6.93
C GLY A 296 -16.20 -34.62 7.77
N HIS A 297 -16.11 -34.79 9.09
CA HIS A 297 -17.26 -34.78 10.01
C HIS A 297 -17.16 -33.69 11.07
N ILE A 298 -15.97 -33.47 11.61
CA ILE A 298 -15.68 -32.40 12.55
C ILE A 298 -14.56 -31.52 12.01
N ALA A 299 -14.70 -30.21 12.20
CA ALA A 299 -13.69 -29.21 11.87
C ALA A 299 -13.25 -28.51 13.15
N LEU A 300 -11.94 -28.48 13.39
CA LEU A 300 -11.34 -28.01 14.63
C LEU A 300 -10.35 -26.88 14.34
N THR A 301 -10.17 -26.00 15.31
CA THR A 301 -9.15 -24.95 15.29
C THR A 301 -8.25 -25.12 16.50
N ALA A 302 -6.95 -25.10 16.30
CA ALA A 302 -5.98 -25.26 17.38
C ALA A 302 -4.87 -24.21 17.32
N ASP A 303 -4.43 -23.79 18.50
CA ASP A 303 -3.20 -23.04 18.72
C ASP A 303 -2.06 -24.03 18.94
N VAL A 304 -0.96 -23.85 18.22
CA VAL A 304 0.20 -24.73 18.24
C VAL A 304 1.44 -23.90 18.57
N VAL A 305 2.20 -24.35 19.57
CA VAL A 305 3.53 -23.81 19.89
C VAL A 305 4.57 -24.85 19.51
N PHE A 306 5.60 -24.45 18.79
CA PHE A 306 6.63 -25.35 18.29
C PHE A 306 8.02 -24.72 18.38
N THR A 307 9.03 -25.57 18.40
CA THR A 307 10.43 -25.18 18.24
C THR A 307 11.00 -25.77 16.96
N LYS A 308 11.98 -25.08 16.39
CA LYS A 308 12.76 -25.53 15.24
C LYS A 308 14.22 -25.65 15.66
N THR A 309 14.80 -26.84 15.56
CA THR A 309 16.22 -27.05 15.86
C THR A 309 17.10 -26.45 14.76
N SER A 310 18.40 -26.31 15.02
CA SER A 310 19.38 -25.84 14.02
C SER A 310 19.40 -26.69 12.75
N ASP A 311 19.02 -27.97 12.87
CA ASP A 311 18.99 -28.93 11.78
C ASP A 311 17.64 -28.92 11.03
N GLY A 312 16.73 -28.00 11.40
CA GLY A 312 15.42 -27.82 10.79
C GLY A 312 14.34 -28.76 11.29
N GLU A 313 14.60 -29.55 12.34
CA GLU A 313 13.61 -30.45 12.92
C GLU A 313 12.56 -29.67 13.72
N ILE A 314 11.30 -29.99 13.50
CA ILE A 314 10.16 -29.37 14.17
C ILE A 314 9.74 -30.22 15.36
N LYS A 315 9.59 -29.59 16.52
CA LYS A 315 9.02 -30.20 17.71
C LYS A 315 7.85 -29.37 18.21
N VAL A 316 6.65 -29.95 18.23
CA VAL A 316 5.46 -29.34 18.82
C VAL A 316 5.54 -29.47 20.33
N GLU A 317 5.56 -28.33 21.01
CA GLU A 317 5.61 -28.24 22.48
C GLU A 317 4.20 -28.15 23.07
N GLU A 318 3.30 -27.42 22.42
CA GLU A 318 1.90 -27.29 22.84
C GLU A 318 0.93 -27.42 21.65
N PHE A 319 -0.22 -28.03 21.91
CA PHE A 319 -1.32 -28.16 20.96
C PHE A 319 -2.65 -28.00 21.70
N ILE A 320 -3.30 -26.86 21.52
CA ILE A 320 -4.49 -26.47 22.28
C ILE A 320 -5.66 -26.26 21.32
N ILE A 321 -6.66 -27.13 21.40
CA ILE A 321 -7.90 -26.98 20.62
C ILE A 321 -8.72 -25.83 21.22
N ARG A 322 -9.09 -24.84 20.39
CA ARG A 322 -9.91 -23.69 20.81
C ARG A 322 -11.30 -24.16 21.23
N ARG A 323 -11.82 -23.59 22.32
CA ARG A 323 -13.18 -23.89 22.80
C ARG A 323 -14.22 -23.45 21.77
N GLY A 324 -15.20 -24.30 21.51
CA GLY A 324 -16.26 -24.06 20.52
C GLY A 324 -15.87 -24.37 19.08
N SER A 325 -14.72 -24.99 18.85
CA SER A 325 -14.39 -25.61 17.57
C SER A 325 -14.97 -27.03 17.50
N GLY A 326 -15.51 -27.40 16.34
CA GLY A 326 -16.35 -28.59 16.14
C GLY A 326 -17.84 -28.22 16.14
N PHE A 327 -18.54 -28.57 15.05
CA PHE A 327 -20.00 -28.52 15.00
C PHE A 327 -20.63 -29.53 15.97
#